data_AF-A0A6P1IBP9-F1
#
_entry.id   AF-A0A6P1IBP9-F1
#
_cell.length_a   1.000
_cell.length_b   1.000
_cell.length_c   1.000
_cell.angle_alpha   90.00
_cell.angle_beta   90.00
_cell.angle_gamma   90.00
#
_symmetry.space_group_name_H-M   'P 1'
#
loop_
_entity.id
_entity.type
_entity.pdbx_description
1 polymer ?
#
loop_
_entity_poly.entity_id
_entity_poly.type
_entity_poly.pdbx_seq_one_letter_code
_entity_poly.pdbx_strand_id
1 'polypeptide(L)' 'MDPPTTSRGWLVAALVHTCESADRPTVRNDLMRTWVPEPGSGYRTHDGRRRATWAQLPARFDLVEVAP' A
#
# COMPACT_ATOMS: atom_id res chain seq x y z
N MET A 1 -10.64 -27.62 -16.53
CA MET A 1 -11.46 -26.58 -15.87
C MET A 1 -10.53 -25.85 -14.93
N ASP A 2 -9.89 -24.80 -15.44
CA ASP A 2 -8.92 -24.00 -14.68
C ASP A 2 -9.65 -23.01 -13.75
N PRO A 3 -9.12 -22.73 -12.55
CA PRO A 3 -9.73 -21.76 -11.66
C PRO A 3 -9.62 -20.35 -12.25
N PRO A 4 -10.62 -19.47 -12.06
CA PRO A 4 -10.50 -18.09 -12.48
C PRO A 4 -9.39 -17.42 -11.67
N THR A 5 -8.27 -17.11 -12.34
CA THR A 5 -7.25 -16.22 -11.80
C THR A 5 -7.86 -14.83 -11.73
N THR A 6 -8.50 -14.50 -10.61
CA THR A 6 -8.99 -13.15 -10.36
C THR A 6 -7.77 -12.24 -10.24
N SER A 7 -7.35 -11.67 -11.36
CA SER A 7 -6.36 -10.60 -11.39
C SER A 7 -6.92 -9.46 -10.54
N ARG A 8 -6.38 -9.30 -9.33
CA ARG A 8 -6.60 -8.10 -8.49
C ARG A 8 -5.96 -6.93 -9.21
N GLY A 9 -6.74 -6.29 -10.09
CA GLY A 9 -6.38 -5.07 -10.77
C GLY A 9 -6.50 -3.89 -9.81
N TRP A 10 -5.44 -3.08 -9.75
CA TRP A 10 -5.45 -1.83 -9.01
C TRP A 10 -6.14 -0.76 -9.86
N LEU A 11 -7.21 -0.17 -9.33
CA LEU A 11 -8.00 0.85 -10.01
C LEU A 11 -7.43 2.23 -9.62
N VAL A 12 -6.66 2.84 -10.51
CA VAL A 12 -6.05 4.17 -10.31
C VAL A 12 -7.05 5.24 -10.74
N ALA A 13 -7.64 5.95 -9.78
CA ALA A 13 -8.39 7.16 -10.05
C ALA A 13 -7.40 8.31 -10.30
N ALA A 14 -7.39 8.85 -11.52
CA ALA A 14 -6.53 9.96 -11.89
C ALA A 14 -6.94 11.24 -11.13
N LEU A 15 -6.18 11.63 -10.12
CA LEU A 15 -6.21 12.96 -9.55
C LEU A 15 -4.84 13.61 -9.72
N VAL A 16 -4.83 14.71 -10.46
CA VAL A 16 -3.67 15.51 -10.86
C VAL A 16 -3.04 16.22 -9.66
N HIS A 17 -1.76 15.96 -9.41
CA HIS A 17 -0.65 16.92 -9.40
C HIS A 17 0.63 16.17 -9.04
N THR A 18 1.59 16.18 -9.94
CA THR A 18 3.05 15.97 -9.78
C THR A 18 3.55 15.71 -8.35
N CYS A 19 3.23 14.54 -7.80
CA CYS A 19 4.13 13.86 -6.89
C CYS A 19 4.77 12.82 -7.79
N GLU A 20 6.06 13.01 -8.08
CA GLU A 20 6.98 11.89 -8.33
C GLU A 20 6.46 10.75 -7.47
N SER A 21 6.05 9.62 -8.07
CA SER A 21 5.58 8.45 -7.33
C SER A 21 6.61 8.24 -6.23
N ALA A 22 6.31 8.70 -5.02
CA ALA A 22 7.25 8.55 -3.93
C ALA A 22 7.40 7.04 -3.89
N ASP A 23 8.60 6.51 -4.13
CA ASP A 23 8.81 5.07 -4.28
C ASP A 23 8.17 4.28 -3.12
N ARG A 24 7.88 4.99 -2.01
CA ARG A 24 7.14 4.53 -0.86
C ARG A 24 6.05 5.54 -0.43
N PRO A 25 4.80 5.43 -0.92
CA PRO A 25 3.68 6.28 -0.50
C PRO A 25 3.08 5.79 0.84
N THR A 26 2.38 6.67 1.56
CA THR A 26 1.53 6.22 2.68
C THR A 26 0.40 5.37 2.12
N VAL A 27 0.20 4.18 2.67
CA VAL A 27 -0.85 3.25 2.21
C VAL A 27 -1.79 2.86 3.34
N ARG A 28 -3.05 2.62 3.03
CA ARG A 28 -4.02 2.04 3.95
C ARG A 28 -4.44 0.67 3.45
N ASN A 29 -4.54 -0.30 4.36
CA ASN A 29 -4.98 -1.63 4.01
C ASN A 29 -6.49 -1.84 4.18
N ASP A 30 -6.99 -2.97 3.71
CA ASP A 30 -8.36 -3.49 3.89
C ASP A 30 -8.81 -3.57 5.37
N LEU A 31 -7.87 -3.73 6.30
CA LEU A 31 -8.13 -3.65 7.75
C LEU A 31 -8.18 -2.21 8.28
N MET A 32 -8.27 -1.21 7.40
CA MET A 32 -8.29 0.22 7.70
C MET A 32 -7.06 0.71 8.48
N ARG A 33 -5.93 -0.01 8.41
CA ARG A 33 -4.66 0.40 9.03
C ARG A 33 -3.84 1.20 8.06
N THR A 34 -3.46 2.40 8.49
CA THR A 34 -2.53 3.26 7.77
C THR A 34 -1.10 2.86 8.08
N TRP A 35 -0.34 2.61 7.02
CA TRP A 35 1.07 2.31 7.00
C TRP A 35 1.83 3.51 6.44
N VAL A 36 2.74 4.02 7.25
CA VAL A 36 3.61 5.14 6.91
C VAL A 36 4.99 4.60 6.59
N PRO A 37 5.63 5.04 5.49
CA PRO A 37 6.99 4.62 5.16
C PRO A 37 7.98 5.03 6.27
N GLU A 38 8.91 4.14 6.60
CA GLU A 38 10.06 4.43 7.45
C GLU A 38 11.32 4.63 6.59
N PRO A 39 12.37 5.32 7.10
CA PRO A 39 13.67 5.35 6.45
C PRO A 39 14.18 3.92 6.18
N GLY A 40 14.57 3.63 4.94
CA GLY A 40 14.88 2.27 4.47
C GLY A 40 13.68 1.55 3.83
N SER A 41 13.68 0.23 3.77
CA SER A 41 12.63 -0.52 3.04
C SER A 41 11.35 -0.78 3.86
N GLY A 42 11.24 -0.16 5.04
CA GLY A 42 10.23 -0.44 6.05
C GLY A 42 8.99 0.43 5.97
N TYR A 43 7.92 -0.08 6.56
CA TYR A 43 6.65 0.58 6.82
C TYR A 43 6.25 0.29 8.26
N ARG A 44 5.70 1.30 8.92
CA ARG A 44 5.11 1.18 10.26
C ARG A 44 3.64 1.52 10.25
N THR A 45 2.86 0.91 11.11
CA THR A 45 1.53 1.42 11.41
C THR A 45 1.61 2.72 12.21
N HIS A 46 0.59 3.56 12.13
CA HIS A 46 0.50 4.82 12.89
C HIS A 46 0.67 4.60 14.41
N ASP A 47 0.11 3.51 14.95
CA ASP A 47 0.28 3.12 16.35
C ASP A 47 1.70 2.60 16.70
N GLY A 48 2.59 2.48 15.72
CA GLY A 48 3.97 2.01 15.86
C GLY A 48 4.12 0.52 16.22
N ARG A 49 3.02 -0.22 16.36
CA ARG A 49 3.03 -1.60 16.86
C ARG A 49 3.43 -2.63 15.82
N ARG A 50 3.29 -2.29 14.54
CA ARG A 50 3.56 -3.22 13.44
C ARG A 50 4.56 -2.63 12.48
N ARG A 51 5.42 -3.50 11.97
CA ARG A 51 6.40 -3.21 10.94
C ARG A 51 6.30 -4.24 9.83
N ALA A 52 6.47 -3.78 8.60
CA ALA A 52 6.49 -4.62 7.41
C ALA A 52 7.40 -3.97 6.35
N THR A 53 7.87 -4.72 5.38
CA THR A 53 8.51 -4.15 4.19
C THR A 53 7.46 -3.87 3.11
N TRP A 54 7.80 -3.03 2.12
CA TRP A 54 6.92 -2.82 0.95
C TRP A 54 6.49 -4.14 0.32
N ALA A 55 7.41 -5.09 0.10
CA ALA A 55 7.10 -6.38 -0.50
C ALA A 55 6.15 -7.26 0.34
N GLN A 56 6.12 -7.08 1.66
CA GLN A 56 5.24 -7.85 2.55
C GLN A 56 3.81 -7.31 2.61
N LEU A 57 3.60 -6.03 2.31
CA LEU A 57 2.28 -5.41 2.39
C LEU A 57 1.30 -5.93 1.32
N PRO A 58 1.59 -5.88 0.00
CA PRO A 58 0.68 -6.35 -1.03
C PRO A 58 0.56 -7.88 -1.04
N ALA A 59 1.51 -8.60 -0.43
CA ALA A 59 1.40 -10.04 -0.24
C ALA A 59 0.38 -10.44 0.84
N ARG A 60 0.06 -9.53 1.78
CA ARG A 60 -0.79 -9.80 2.95
C ARG A 60 -2.10 -9.03 2.94
N PHE A 61 -2.15 -7.93 2.22
CA PHE A 61 -3.24 -6.97 2.28
C PHE A 61 -3.54 -6.39 0.91
N ASP A 62 -4.80 -6.02 0.70
CA ASP A 62 -5.11 -5.04 -0.33
C ASP A 62 -4.74 -3.67 0.20
N LEU A 63 -4.05 -2.88 -0.62
CA LEU A 63 -3.61 -1.55 -0.26
C LEU A 63 -4.42 -0.52 -1.05
N VAL A 64 -4.45 0.69 -0.55
CA VAL A 64 -4.82 1.89 -1.30
C VAL A 64 -3.83 2.97 -0.89
N GLU A 65 -3.28 3.69 -1.86
CA GLU A 65 -2.48 4.87 -1.56
C GLU A 65 -3.36 5.94 -0.90
N VAL A 66 -2.80 6.61 0.10
CA VAL A 66 -3.46 7.71 0.81
C VAL A 66 -2.67 8.97 0.47
N ALA A 67 -3.31 9.88 -0.27
CA ALA A 67 -2.77 11.21 -0.47
C ALA A 67 -2.76 11.97 0.87
N PRO A 68 -1.73 12.80 1.13
CA PRO A 68 -1.69 13.68 2.29
C PRO A 68 -2.85 14.71 2.30
#